data_AF-A0A7Z9A2N2-F1
#
_entry.id   AF-A0A7Z9A2N2-F1
#
_cell.length_a   1.000
_cell.length_b   1.000
_cell.length_c   1.000
_cell.angle_alpha   90.00
_cell.angle_beta   90.00
_cell.angle_gamma   90.00
#
_symmetry.space_group_name_H-M   'P 1'
#
loop_
_entity.id
_entity.type
_entity.pdbx_description
1 polymer ?
#
loop_
_entity_poly.entity_id
_entity_poly.type
_entity_poly.pdbx_seq_one_letter_code
_entity_poly.pdbx_strand_id
1 'polypeptide(L)' 'MQNYFYDLYDQLVKAEIFKKDGTKETWAYCYDALGRRIGKGRLKTENANEVSDRYSTDNACLNTPNGNDI' A
#
# COMPACT_ATOMS: atom_id res chain seq x y z
N MET A 1 -14.47 -5.92 -11.75
CA MET A 1 -14.93 -4.87 -10.81
C MET A 1 -13.72 -4.27 -10.13
N GLN A 2 -13.75 -3.00 -9.72
CA GLN A 2 -12.63 -2.35 -9.05
C GLN A 2 -13.17 -1.57 -7.86
N ASN A 3 -12.53 -1.71 -6.69
CA ASN A 3 -12.86 -0.96 -5.48
C ASN A 3 -11.68 -0.09 -5.09
N TYR A 4 -11.94 1.16 -4.72
CA TYR A 4 -10.95 2.13 -4.31
C TYR A 4 -11.27 2.62 -2.90
N PHE A 5 -10.25 2.72 -2.06
CA PHE A 5 -10.36 3.18 -0.69
C PHE A 5 -9.50 4.42 -0.50
N TYR A 6 -10.10 5.44 0.08
CA TYR A 6 -9.47 6.73 0.30
C TYR A 6 -9.39 7.03 1.80
N ASP A 7 -8.38 7.79 2.20
CA ASP A 7 -8.29 8.36 3.56
C ASP A 7 -9.09 9.67 3.68
N LEU A 8 -8.99 10.32 4.84
CA LEU A 8 -9.67 11.60 5.13
C LEU A 8 -9.21 12.76 4.22
N TYR A 9 -8.03 12.63 3.60
CA TYR A 9 -7.44 13.63 2.71
C TYR A 9 -7.66 13.28 1.23
N ASP A 10 -8.62 12.40 0.93
CA ASP A 10 -8.92 11.90 -0.42
C ASP A 10 -7.73 11.20 -1.11
N GLN A 11 -6.82 10.61 -0.33
CA GLN A 11 -5.66 9.88 -0.85
C GLN A 11 -5.98 8.40 -1.00
N LEU A 12 -5.67 7.83 -2.17
CA LEU A 12 -5.92 6.42 -2.46
C LEU A 12 -5.01 5.52 -1.61
N VAL A 13 -5.48 4.99 -0.49
CA VAL A 13 -4.66 4.13 0.38
C VAL A 13 -4.65 2.68 -0.08
N LYS A 14 -5.73 2.22 -0.71
CA LYS A 14 -5.88 0.83 -1.14
C LYS A 14 -6.74 0.71 -2.40
N ALA A 15 -6.33 -0.15 -3.32
CA ALA A 15 -7.13 -0.52 -4.48
C ALA A 15 -7.26 -2.03 -4.57
N GLU A 16 -8.48 -2.50 -4.80
CA GLU A 16 -8.79 -3.91 -5.02
C GLU A 16 -9.31 -4.09 -6.44
N ILE A 17 -8.53 -4.79 -7.25
CA ILE A 17 -8.82 -5.03 -8.66
C ILE A 17 -9.27 -6.48 -8.80
N PHE A 18 -10.51 -6.67 -9.22
CA PHE A 18 -11.04 -7.99 -9.57
C PHE A 18 -10.88 -8.19 -11.06
N LYS A 19 -9.96 -9.08 -11.41
CA LYS A 19 -9.74 -9.50 -12.79
C LYS A 19 -10.84 -10.45 -13.25
N LYS A 20 -10.97 -10.58 -14.57
CA LYS A 20 -11.94 -11.49 -15.21
C LYS A 20 -11.60 -12.97 -15.00
N ASP A 21 -10.34 -13.27 -14.66
CA ASP A 21 -9.84 -14.60 -14.32
C ASP A 21 -10.24 -15.05 -12.89
N GLY A 22 -11.01 -14.23 -12.16
CA GLY A 22 -11.42 -14.49 -10.77
C GLY A 22 -10.36 -14.14 -9.73
N THR A 23 -9.17 -13.69 -10.15
CA THR A 23 -8.12 -13.28 -9.22
C THR A 23 -8.37 -11.86 -8.70
N LYS A 24 -8.07 -11.67 -7.41
CA LYS A 24 -8.11 -10.36 -6.75
C LYS A 24 -6.69 -9.86 -6.56
N GLU A 25 -6.38 -8.71 -7.13
CA GLU A 25 -5.14 -8.00 -6.87
C GLU A 25 -5.41 -6.87 -5.88
N THR A 26 -4.67 -6.86 -4.77
CA THR A 26 -4.74 -5.77 -3.81
C THR A 26 -3.48 -4.94 -3.91
N TRP A 27 -3.65 -3.63 -4.04
CA TRP A 27 -2.57 -2.65 -4.04
C TRP A 27 -2.71 -1.77 -2.82
N ALA A 28 -1.60 -1.51 -2.14
CA ALA A 28 -1.48 -0.53 -1.08
C ALA A 28 -0.60 0.63 -1.55
N TYR A 29 -0.96 1.83 -1.12
CA TYR A 29 -0.23 3.05 -1.45
C TYR A 29 0.09 3.79 -0.16
N CYS A 30 1.29 4.34 -0.10
CA CYS A 30 1.77 5.10 1.05
C CYS A 30 2.04 6.53 0.61
N TYR A 31 1.65 7.46 1.47
CA TYR A 31 1.83 8.89 1.28
C TYR A 31 2.57 9.47 2.49
N ASP A 32 3.36 10.51 2.26
CA ASP A 32 3.93 11.29 3.35
C ASP A 32 2.89 12.27 3.94
N ALA A 33 3.27 12.98 5.01
CA ALA A 33 2.41 13.97 5.66
C ALA A 33 2.07 15.19 4.78
N LEU A 34 2.75 15.37 3.64
CA LEU A 34 2.47 16.42 2.66
C LEU A 34 1.58 15.92 1.52
N GLY A 35 1.16 14.66 1.56
CA GLY A 35 0.31 14.03 0.57
C GLY A 35 1.02 13.58 -0.70
N ARG A 36 2.35 13.44 -0.66
CA ARG A 36 3.14 12.91 -1.78
C ARG A 36 3.19 11.39 -1.67
N ARG A 37 2.91 10.69 -2.76
CA ARG A 37 2.99 9.22 -2.81
C ARG A 37 4.45 8.76 -2.73
N ILE A 38 4.82 8.12 -1.64
CA ILE A 38 6.17 7.61 -1.34
C ILE A 38 6.31 6.09 -1.59
N GLY A 39 5.20 5.39 -1.80
CA GLY A 39 5.24 3.94 -1.99
C GLY A 39 4.02 3.37 -2.71
N LYS A 40 4.25 2.25 -3.39
CA LYS A 40 3.21 1.37 -3.95
C LYS A 40 3.64 -0.07 -3.73
N GLY A 41 2.81 -0.85 -3.04
CA GLY A 41 3.05 -2.26 -2.77
C GLY A 41 1.91 -3.13 -3.29
N ARG A 42 2.24 -4.30 -3.82
CA ARG A 42 1.24 -5.31 -4.18
C ARG A 42 1.10 -6.34 -3.07
N LEU A 43 -0.11 -6.48 -2.55
CA LEU A 43 -0.49 -7.49 -1.56
C LEU A 43 -1.08 -8.70 -2.30
N LYS A 44 -0.35 -9.82 -2.34
CA LYS A 44 -0.88 -11.10 -2.82
C LYS A 44 -1.51 -11.87 -1.65
N THR A 45 -2.75 -12.31 -1.83
CA THR A 45 -3.63 -12.85 -0.79
C THR A 45 -3.22 -14.22 -0.23
N GLU A 46 -2.19 -14.88 -0.75
CA GLU A 46 -1.87 -16.25 -0.33
C GLU A 46 -0.77 -16.37 0.73
N ASN A 47 0.06 -15.34 0.94
CA ASN A 47 0.99 -15.16 2.05
C ASN A 47 1.56 -13.74 1.88
N ALA A 48 1.50 -12.90 2.92
CA ALA A 48 1.91 -11.50 2.90
C ALA A 48 3.41 -11.32 2.58
N ASN A 49 3.78 -11.52 1.31
CA ASN A 49 5.09 -11.22 0.78
C ASN A 49 4.94 -9.98 -0.08
N GLU A 50 5.32 -8.86 0.53
CA GLU A 50 5.24 -7.51 0.03
C GLU A 50 6.11 -7.39 -1.23
N VAL A 51 5.52 -7.52 -2.42
CA VAL A 51 6.24 -7.20 -3.65
C VAL A 51 6.19 -5.68 -3.80
N SER A 52 7.22 -5.04 -3.26
CA SER A 52 7.52 -3.62 -3.44
C SER A 52 8.16 -3.43 -4.81
N ASP A 53 7.38 -2.97 -5.80
CA ASP A 53 7.95 -2.35 -7.00
C ASP A 53 8.50 -0.99 -6.59
N ARG A 54 9.75 -1.01 -6.10
CA ARG A 54 10.46 0.16 -5.59
C ARG A 54 10.73 1.15 -6.73
N TYR A 55 9.90 2.18 -6.81
CA TYR A 55 10.32 3.49 -7.27
C TYR A 55 10.15 4.49 -6.13
N SER A 56 10.99 4.40 -5.08
CA SER A 56 11.40 5.56 -4.28
C SER A 56 12.58 5.18 -3.38
N THR A 57 13.55 6.08 -3.29
CA THR A 57 14.89 5.90 -2.69
C THR A 57 14.89 6.26 -1.19
N ASP A 58 13.76 6.09 -0.50
CA ASP A 58 13.58 6.63 0.83
C ASP A 58 12.59 5.75 1.61
N ASN A 59 13.17 4.99 2.54
CA ASN A 59 12.61 3.86 3.27
C ASN A 59 11.59 4.26 4.36
N ALA A 60 10.53 4.98 4.02
CA ALA A 60 9.53 5.41 5.01
C ALA A 60 8.35 4.45 5.21
N CYS A 61 8.32 3.30 4.52
CA CYS A 61 7.17 2.38 4.60
C CYS A 61 7.37 1.19 5.58
N LEU A 62 8.52 1.07 6.27
CA LEU A 62 8.77 0.03 7.28
C LEU A 62 9.32 0.54 8.62
N ASN A 63 9.41 1.86 8.83
CA ASN A 63 9.86 2.42 10.12
C ASN A 63 8.67 2.84 10.97
N THR A 64 7.89 1.88 11.46
CA THR A 64 7.42 2.04 12.83
C THR A 64 8.58 1.59 13.72
N PRO A 65 9.22 2.47 14.52
CA PRO A 65 9.87 1.96 15.71
C PRO A 65 8.73 1.33 16.50
N ASN A 66 8.76 0.01 16.57
CA ASN A 66 7.94 -0.77 17.45
C ASN A 66 8.09 -0.11 18.82
N GLY A 67 7.01 0.54 19.30
CA GLY A 67 7.03 1.24 20.57
C GLY A 67 7.29 0.24 21.67
N ASN A 68 8.52 0.21 22.17
CA ASN A 68 8.95 -0.42 23.42
C ASN A 68 10.18 0.34 23.92
N ASP A 69 9.99 1.62 24.24
CA ASP A 69 10.84 2.34 25.17
C ASP A 69 10.13 2.28 26.53
N ILE A 70 10.51 1.30 27.35
CA ILE A 70 10.30 1.30 28.82
C ILE A 70 11.55 1.81 29.52
#